data_AF-A0A1F8L2B0-F1
#
_entry.id   AF-A0A1F8L2B0-F1
#
_cell.length_a   1.000
_cell.length_b   1.000
_cell.length_c   1.000
_cell.angle_alpha   90.00
_cell.angle_beta   90.00
_cell.angle_gamma   90.00
#
_symmetry.space_group_name_H-M   'P 1'
#
loop_
_entity.id
_entity.type
_entity.pdbx_description
1 polymer ?
#
loop_
_entity_poly.entity_id
_entity_poly.type
_entity_poly.pdbx_seq_one_letter_code
_entity_poly.pdbx_strand_id
1 'polypeptide(L)'
;MLLKLLGLPITLPAAGIRYCIEKVVEVADAEFNSDEPIKEELLQLQLELDEGTIDERTYVSRETVLLARLREVRERRRERLREEAEEHAAEAADGRRVYVEMPDELR
;
A
#
# COMPACT_ATOMS: atom_id res chain seq x y z
N MET A 1 -22.77 -4.78 19.53
CA MET A 1 -22.27 -4.84 20.92
C MET A 1 -21.20 -5.93 21.05
N LEU A 2 -19.95 -5.50 20.82
CA LEU A 2 -18.64 -5.95 21.32
C LEU A 2 -18.21 -7.44 21.43
N LEU A 3 -19.10 -8.42 21.50
CA LEU A 3 -18.72 -9.84 21.65
C LEU A 3 -18.39 -10.57 20.33
N LYS A 4 -18.57 -9.91 19.19
CA LYS A 4 -18.12 -10.42 17.88
C LYS A 4 -16.61 -10.26 17.64
N LEU A 5 -15.89 -9.61 18.56
CA LEU A 5 -14.42 -9.54 18.55
C LEU A 5 -13.76 -10.69 19.34
N LEU A 6 -14.51 -11.50 20.10
CA LEU A 6 -13.92 -12.50 21.01
C LEU A 6 -13.90 -13.94 20.47
N GLY A 7 -14.49 -14.20 19.29
CA GLY A 7 -14.67 -15.54 18.74
C GLY A 7 -13.83 -15.87 17.51
N LEU A 8 -12.76 -15.11 17.21
CA LEU A 8 -12.06 -15.24 15.93
C LEU A 8 -10.59 -15.69 16.05
N PRO A 9 -10.25 -16.84 16.66
CA PRO A 9 -8.89 -17.35 16.51
C PRO A 9 -8.63 -18.04 15.17
N ILE A 10 -9.61 -18.41 14.31
CA ILE A 10 -9.34 -19.31 13.16
C ILE A 10 -10.10 -18.99 11.84
N THR A 11 -11.17 -18.20 11.83
CA THR A 11 -12.01 -17.93 10.62
C THR A 11 -11.89 -16.50 10.06
N LEU A 12 -10.84 -15.77 10.42
CA LEU A 12 -10.65 -14.34 10.14
C LEU A 12 -10.11 -13.93 8.74
N PRO A 13 -9.33 -14.74 7.98
CA PRO A 13 -8.67 -14.20 6.79
C PRO A 13 -9.66 -13.70 5.71
N ALA A 14 -10.68 -14.50 5.40
CA ALA A 14 -11.58 -14.23 4.27
C ALA A 14 -12.62 -13.12 4.55
N ALA A 15 -13.13 -13.02 5.78
CA ALA A 15 -14.20 -12.07 6.09
C ALA A 15 -13.69 -10.63 6.33
N GLY A 16 -12.43 -10.47 6.78
CA GLY A 16 -11.84 -9.15 7.03
C GLY A 16 -11.46 -8.40 5.74
N ILE A 17 -11.11 -9.14 4.69
CA ILE A 17 -10.64 -8.56 3.41
C ILE A 17 -11.80 -7.98 2.60
N ARG A 18 -12.97 -8.64 2.58
CA ARG A 18 -14.16 -8.12 1.88
C ARG A 18 -14.59 -6.74 2.35
N TYR A 19 -14.60 -6.51 3.67
CA TYR A 19 -14.92 -5.21 4.26
C TYR A 19 -13.89 -4.14 3.92
N CYS A 20 -12.60 -4.50 3.89
CA CYS A 20 -11.54 -3.59 3.50
C CYS A 20 -11.59 -3.25 2.00
N ILE A 21 -11.91 -4.21 1.12
CA ILE A 21 -12.04 -3.97 -0.33
C ILE A 21 -13.25 -3.07 -0.63
N GLU A 22 -14.43 -3.35 -0.05
CA GLU A 22 -15.60 -2.47 -0.20
C GLU A 22 -15.31 -1.04 0.29
N LYS A 23 -14.62 -0.89 1.44
CA LYS A 23 -14.27 0.44 1.96
C LYS A 23 -13.18 1.16 1.16
N VAL A 24 -12.37 0.42 0.43
CA VAL A 24 -11.29 0.94 -0.41
C VAL A 24 -11.81 1.42 -1.77
N VAL A 25 -12.73 0.69 -2.39
CA VAL A 25 -13.38 1.09 -3.66
C VAL A 25 -14.17 2.40 -3.50
N GLU A 26 -14.72 2.67 -2.31
CA GLU A 26 -15.49 3.88 -2.03
C GLU A 26 -14.63 5.15 -1.84
N VAL A 27 -13.31 5.06 -1.64
CA VAL A 27 -12.48 6.19 -1.12
C VAL A 27 -11.19 6.47 -1.91
N ALA A 28 -10.91 5.79 -3.01
CA ALA A 28 -9.58 5.80 -3.63
C ALA A 28 -9.34 6.91 -4.68
N ASP A 29 -9.01 8.11 -4.20
CA ASP A 29 -8.38 9.18 -4.97
C ASP A 29 -6.95 8.79 -5.45
N ALA A 30 -6.64 9.18 -6.69
CA ALA A 30 -5.35 9.41 -7.39
C ALA A 30 -4.09 8.51 -7.14
N GLU A 31 -3.80 8.03 -5.93
CA GLU A 31 -2.65 7.17 -5.61
C GLU A 31 -2.86 5.69 -5.96
N PHE A 32 -4.09 5.28 -6.23
CA PHE A 32 -4.47 3.88 -6.45
C PHE A 32 -4.03 3.29 -7.79
N ASN A 33 -3.85 4.12 -8.81
CA ASN A 33 -3.67 3.67 -10.21
C ASN A 33 -2.55 2.63 -10.43
N SER A 34 -1.54 2.54 -9.55
CA SER A 34 -0.45 1.55 -9.69
C SER A 34 -0.71 0.19 -9.05
N ASP A 35 -1.60 0.09 -8.06
CA ASP A 35 -1.96 -1.18 -7.40
C ASP A 35 -3.43 -1.58 -7.60
N GLU A 36 -4.18 -0.75 -8.32
CA GLU A 36 -5.58 -0.95 -8.73
C GLU A 36 -5.83 -2.25 -9.51
N PRO A 37 -5.01 -2.65 -10.51
CA PRO A 37 -5.26 -3.89 -11.26
C PRO A 37 -5.23 -5.14 -10.38
N ILE A 38 -4.31 -5.18 -9.40
CA ILE A 38 -4.16 -6.31 -8.48
C ILE A 38 -5.35 -6.37 -7.51
N LYS A 39 -5.89 -5.21 -7.12
CA LYS A 39 -7.08 -5.12 -6.27
C LYS A 39 -8.35 -5.55 -7.01
N GLU A 40 -8.49 -5.19 -8.28
CA GLU A 40 -9.55 -5.68 -9.14
C GLU A 40 -9.49 -7.21 -9.30
N GLU A 41 -8.30 -7.77 -9.52
CA GLU A 41 -8.10 -9.23 -9.57
C GLU A 41 -8.50 -9.93 -8.26
N LEU A 42 -8.18 -9.33 -7.10
CA LEU A 42 -8.61 -9.83 -5.80
C LEU A 42 -10.14 -9.77 -5.62
N LEU A 43 -10.78 -8.71 -6.11
CA LEU A 43 -12.24 -8.57 -6.08
C LEU A 43 -12.91 -9.63 -6.95
N GLN A 44 -12.40 -9.86 -8.17
CA GLN A 44 -12.91 -10.92 -9.05
C GLN A 44 -12.75 -12.31 -8.41
N LEU A 45 -11.60 -12.58 -7.79
CA LEU A 45 -11.35 -13.84 -7.08
C LEU A 45 -12.35 -14.05 -5.93
N GLN A 46 -12.74 -12.98 -5.23
CA GLN A 46 -13.77 -13.03 -4.19
C GLN A 46 -15.15 -13.38 -4.76
N LEU A 47 -15.52 -12.76 -5.89
CA LEU A 47 -16.78 -13.04 -6.57
C LEU A 47 -16.83 -14.50 -7.05
N GLU A 48 -15.74 -15.02 -7.61
CA GLU A 48 -15.66 -16.44 -8.00
C GLU A 48 -15.88 -17.40 -6.81
N LEU A 49 -15.39 -17.04 -5.61
CA LEU A 49 -15.64 -17.82 -4.39
C LEU A 49 -17.10 -17.70 -3.94
N ASP A 50 -17.65 -16.48 -3.93
CA ASP A 50 -19.03 -16.20 -3.52
C ASP A 50 -20.05 -16.90 -4.46
N GLU A 51 -19.74 -17.01 -5.75
CA GLU A 51 -20.51 -17.75 -6.75
C GLU A 51 -20.33 -19.27 -6.65
N GLY A 52 -19.35 -19.74 -5.88
CA GLY A 52 -19.01 -21.16 -5.77
C GLY A 52 -18.30 -21.72 -7.01
N THR A 53 -17.79 -20.86 -7.88
CA THR A 53 -16.99 -21.22 -9.07
C THR A 53 -15.63 -21.78 -8.67
N ILE A 54 -15.09 -21.33 -7.54
CA ILE A 54 -13.86 -21.86 -6.93
C ILE A 54 -14.10 -22.28 -5.48
N ASP A 55 -13.31 -23.23 -5.01
CA ASP A 55 -13.29 -23.61 -3.59
C ASP A 55 -12.37 -22.70 -2.76
N GLU A 56 -12.54 -22.75 -1.45
CA GLU A 56 -11.76 -21.94 -0.49
C GLU A 56 -10.25 -22.22 -0.58
N ARG A 57 -9.84 -23.47 -0.86
CA ARG A 57 -8.43 -23.83 -1.00
C ARG A 57 -7.80 -23.17 -2.23
N THR A 58 -8.54 -23.11 -3.32
CA THR A 58 -8.16 -22.49 -4.59
C THR A 58 -8.11 -20.97 -4.43
N TYR A 59 -9.10 -20.40 -3.74
CA TYR A 59 -9.11 -19.00 -3.35
C TYR A 59 -7.84 -18.62 -2.58
N VAL A 60 -7.53 -19.31 -1.47
CA VAL A 60 -6.37 -19.00 -0.62
C VAL A 60 -5.05 -19.10 -1.39
N SER A 61 -4.91 -20.11 -2.25
CA SER A 61 -3.72 -20.28 -3.10
C SER A 61 -3.52 -19.09 -4.05
N ARG A 62 -4.58 -18.69 -4.76
CA ARG A 62 -4.54 -17.57 -5.71
C ARG A 62 -4.38 -16.23 -5.02
N GLU A 63 -5.08 -16.03 -3.90
CA GLU A 63 -5.01 -14.83 -3.07
C GLU A 63 -3.58 -14.62 -2.56
N THR A 64 -2.92 -15.68 -2.07
CA THR A 64 -1.53 -15.58 -1.59
C THR A 64 -0.58 -15.05 -2.65
N VAL A 65 -0.75 -15.48 -3.91
CA VAL A 65 0.05 -15.02 -5.04
C VAL A 65 -0.22 -13.53 -5.35
N LEU A 66 -1.49 -13.13 -5.37
CA LEU A 66 -1.88 -11.73 -5.60
C LEU A 66 -1.35 -10.80 -4.49
N LEU A 67 -1.46 -11.21 -3.23
CA LEU A 67 -0.95 -10.46 -2.09
C LEU A 67 0.59 -10.39 -2.05
N ALA A 68 1.30 -11.38 -2.59
CA ALA A 68 2.75 -11.31 -2.75
C ALA A 68 3.14 -10.25 -3.79
N ARG A 69 2.48 -10.25 -4.96
CA ARG A 69 2.69 -9.23 -6.00
C ARG A 69 2.40 -7.82 -5.50
N LEU A 70 1.31 -7.66 -4.74
CA LEU A 70 0.94 -6.37 -4.14
C LEU A 70 2.04 -5.85 -3.22
N ARG A 71 2.68 -6.73 -2.43
CA ARG A 71 3.81 -6.36 -1.58
C ARG A 71 4.99 -5.87 -2.41
N GLU A 72 5.39 -6.59 -3.44
CA GLU A 72 6.51 -6.18 -4.32
C GLU A 72 6.28 -4.82 -5.00
N VAL A 73 5.05 -4.55 -5.46
CA VAL A 73 4.70 -3.25 -6.05
C VAL A 73 4.84 -2.13 -5.02
N ARG A 74 4.37 -2.38 -3.78
CA ARG A 74 4.47 -1.41 -2.69
C ARG A 74 5.91 -1.17 -2.24
N GLU A 75 6.73 -2.21 -2.12
CA GLU A 75 8.15 -2.07 -1.78
C GLU A 75 8.87 -1.19 -2.80
N ARG A 76 8.74 -1.50 -4.09
CA ARG A 76 9.36 -0.71 -5.18
C ARG A 76 8.89 0.74 -5.18
N ARG A 77 7.64 1.01 -4.81
CA ARG A 77 7.14 2.40 -4.67
C ARG A 77 7.82 3.11 -3.50
N ARG A 78 7.96 2.44 -2.35
CA ARG A 78 8.62 3.02 -1.18
C ARG A 78 10.10 3.31 -1.43
N GLU A 79 10.77 2.44 -2.18
CA GLU A 79 12.16 2.65 -2.58
C GLU A 79 12.29 3.91 -3.47
N ARG A 80 11.48 4.03 -4.54
CA ARG A 80 11.49 5.22 -5.39
C ARG A 80 11.22 6.52 -4.62
N LEU A 81 10.22 6.51 -3.73
CA LEU A 81 9.90 7.70 -2.91
C LEU A 81 11.04 8.08 -1.96
N ARG A 82 11.82 7.10 -1.47
CA ARG A 82 13.02 7.37 -0.66
C ARG A 82 14.13 7.97 -1.50
N GLU A 83 14.39 7.42 -2.69
CA GLU A 83 15.37 7.95 -3.63
C GLU A 83 15.05 9.41 -4.00
N GLU A 84 13.81 9.70 -4.38
CA GLU A 84 13.33 11.06 -4.67
C GLU A 84 13.52 12.00 -3.46
N ALA A 85 13.19 11.54 -2.24
CA ALA A 85 13.37 12.34 -1.03
C ALA A 85 14.85 12.60 -0.68
N GLU A 86 15.74 11.63 -0.95
CA GLU A 86 17.18 11.77 -0.74
C GLU A 86 17.80 12.74 -1.76
N GLU A 87 17.38 12.69 -3.03
CA GLU A 87 17.78 13.65 -4.07
C GLU A 87 17.35 15.07 -3.71
N HIS A 88 16.08 15.27 -3.32
CA HIS A 88 15.60 16.56 -2.86
C HIS A 88 16.32 17.07 -1.60
N ALA A 89 16.67 16.18 -0.67
CA ALA A 89 17.46 16.55 0.51
C ALA A 89 18.90 16.95 0.15
N ALA A 90 19.51 16.30 -0.84
CA ALA A 90 20.84 16.64 -1.35
C ALA A 90 20.84 18.00 -2.05
N GLU A 91 19.85 18.29 -2.90
CA GLU A 91 19.67 19.61 -3.51
C GLU A 91 19.48 20.71 -2.45
N ALA A 92 18.68 20.45 -1.42
CA ALA A 92 18.45 21.39 -0.32
C ALA A 92 19.67 21.57 0.62
N ALA A 93 20.61 20.63 0.62
CA ALA A 93 21.88 20.73 1.34
C ALA A 93 22.93 21.52 0.55
N ASP A 94 22.94 21.37 -0.78
CA ASP A 94 23.83 22.13 -1.67
C ASP A 94 23.46 23.63 -1.70
N GLY A 95 22.16 23.96 -1.73
CA GLY A 95 21.67 25.34 -1.66
C GLY A 95 21.93 26.09 -0.34
N ARG A 96 22.33 25.41 0.74
CA ARG A 96 22.66 26.04 2.04
C ARG A 96 24.15 26.37 2.20
N ARG A 97 24.98 26.13 1.19
CA ARG A 97 26.38 26.56 1.16
C ARG A 97 26.50 27.99 0.60
N VAL A 98 25.66 28.92 1.07
CA VAL A 98 25.84 30.36 0.79
C VAL A 98 26.75 30.92 1.88
N TYR A 99 27.91 31.41 1.44
CA TYR A 99 28.97 32.01 2.24
C TYR A 99 28.41 33.01 3.25
N VAL A 100 28.62 32.76 4.54
CA VAL A 100 28.56 33.84 5.54
C VAL A 100 29.84 34.64 5.36
N GLU A 101 29.82 35.61 4.45
CA GLU A 101 30.83 36.66 4.46
C GLU A 101 30.72 37.38 5.82
N MET A 102 31.70 37.14 6.68
CA MET A 102 31.92 37.99 7.85
C MET A 102 32.20 39.40 7.31
N PRO A 103 31.45 40.43 7.72
CA PRO A 103 31.77 41.78 7.31
C PRO A 103 33.07 42.17 8.02
N ASP A 104 34.17 42.05 7.28
CA ASP A 104 35.37 42.83 7.56
C ASP A 104 35.02 44.31 7.39
N GLU A 105 35.73 45.16 8.11
CA GLU A 105 35.59 46.63 8.18
C GLU A 105 34.77 47.18 9.37
N LEU A 106 35.25 46.82 10.57
CA LEU A 106 35.43 47.83 11.62
C LEU A 106 36.70 48.63 11.29
N ARG A 107 36.57 49.82 10.69
CA ARG A 107 37.63 50.84 10.76
C ARG A 107 37.07 52.25 10.72
#